data_AF-A0A1B6ISN2-F1
#
_entry.id   AF-A0A1B6ISN2-F1
#
_cell.length_a   1.000
_cell.length_b   1.000
_cell.length_c   1.000
_cell.angle_alpha   90.00
_cell.angle_beta   90.00
_cell.angle_gamma   90.00
#
_symmetry.space_group_name_H-M   'P 1'
#
loop_
_entity.id
_entity.type
_entity.pdbx_description
1 polymer ?
#
loop_
_entity_poly.entity_id
_entity_poly.type
_entity_poly.pdbx_seq_one_letter_code
_entity_poly.pdbx_strand_id
1 'polypeptide(L)'
;FGGLPRDVSVEGVANVGFDGCIDQVQIGQTSVDLSDNLNSFGVIAGCPVKFAGVISFEEGARGYARWPNATARDNVVQLILKIKTASANGLIAYAVDGSASASLQLVDGNIVFRSGGQEVSTSPTTKYNDSQWHVIVATS
;
A
#
# COMPACT_ATOMS: atom_id res chain seq x y z
N PHE A 1 3.78 -21.36 -15.81
CA PHE A 1 2.71 -20.74 -15.00
C PHE A 1 3.24 -19.47 -14.39
N GLY A 2 2.38 -18.46 -14.23
CA GLY A 2 2.74 -17.20 -13.59
C GLY A 2 3.78 -16.32 -14.32
N GLY A 3 4.17 -16.64 -15.56
CA GLY A 3 5.09 -15.81 -16.32
C GLY A 3 5.70 -16.54 -17.51
N LEU A 4 6.49 -15.80 -18.29
CA LEU A 4 7.29 -16.28 -19.42
C LEU A 4 8.79 -16.04 -19.14
N PRO A 5 9.69 -16.89 -19.66
CA PRO A 5 11.13 -16.59 -19.69
C PRO A 5 11.42 -15.27 -20.40
N ARG A 6 12.43 -14.52 -19.95
CA ARG A 6 12.75 -13.18 -20.46
C ARG A 6 13.13 -13.16 -21.94
N ASP A 7 13.67 -14.27 -22.43
CA ASP A 7 14.08 -14.52 -23.80
C ASP A 7 12.94 -14.93 -24.73
N VAL A 8 11.73 -15.17 -24.19
CA VAL A 8 10.55 -15.52 -24.98
C VAL A 8 9.62 -14.32 -25.08
N SER A 9 9.33 -13.90 -26.31
CA SER A 9 8.32 -12.87 -26.61
C SER A 9 7.22 -13.48 -27.47
N VAL A 10 5.98 -13.29 -27.03
CA VAL A 10 4.78 -13.74 -27.74
C VAL A 10 3.90 -12.52 -27.99
N GLU A 11 3.52 -12.31 -29.24
CA GLU A 11 2.65 -11.20 -29.62
C GLU A 11 1.32 -11.26 -28.87
N GLY A 12 0.89 -10.12 -28.33
CA GLY A 12 -0.34 -10.03 -27.54
C GLY A 12 -0.25 -10.57 -26.11
N VAL A 13 0.93 -11.01 -25.64
CA VAL A 13 1.12 -11.50 -24.27
C VAL A 13 2.02 -10.55 -23.48
N ALA A 14 1.54 -10.13 -22.31
CA ALA A 14 2.32 -9.29 -21.40
C ALA A 14 3.54 -10.05 -20.88
N ASN A 15 4.71 -9.43 -20.97
CA ASN A 15 5.95 -9.96 -20.38
C ASN A 15 6.10 -9.51 -18.91
N VAL A 16 5.03 -9.68 -18.15
CA VAL A 16 4.95 -9.35 -16.72
C VAL A 16 4.59 -10.62 -15.97
N GLY A 17 5.38 -10.95 -14.94
CA GLY A 17 5.11 -12.09 -14.08
C GLY A 17 3.85 -11.87 -13.23
N PHE A 18 3.20 -12.96 -12.87
CA PHE A 18 2.10 -13.00 -11.93
C PHE A 18 2.65 -12.87 -10.50
N ASP A 19 2.14 -11.90 -9.76
CA ASP A 19 2.42 -11.73 -8.34
C ASP A 19 1.24 -12.25 -7.50
N GLY A 20 1.34 -13.49 -7.04
CA GLY A 20 0.28 -14.14 -6.29
C GLY A 20 0.61 -15.58 -5.91
N CYS A 21 -0.42 -16.37 -5.64
CA CYS A 21 -0.32 -17.79 -5.32
C CYS A 21 -1.10 -18.61 -6.34
N ILE A 22 -0.53 -19.75 -6.75
CA ILE A 22 -1.15 -20.71 -7.66
C ILE A 22 -1.12 -22.06 -6.94
N ASP A 23 -2.26 -22.72 -6.86
CA ASP A 23 -2.41 -24.04 -6.25
C ASP A 23 -3.45 -24.84 -7.03
N GLN A 24 -3.45 -26.17 -6.85
CA GLN A 24 -4.43 -27.11 -7.43
C GLN A 24 -4.54 -27.04 -8.96
N VAL A 25 -3.40 -26.95 -9.64
CA VAL A 25 -3.37 -26.89 -11.11
C VAL A 25 -3.77 -28.23 -11.72
N GLN A 26 -4.72 -28.20 -12.65
CA GLN A 26 -5.17 -29.35 -13.42
C GLN A 26 -5.08 -29.07 -14.92
N ILE A 27 -4.51 -30.01 -15.68
CA ILE A 27 -4.50 -29.98 -17.15
C ILE A 27 -5.20 -31.25 -17.64
N GLY A 28 -6.40 -31.09 -18.21
CA GLY A 28 -7.26 -32.22 -18.52
C GLY A 28 -7.71 -32.94 -17.23
N GLN A 29 -7.44 -34.24 -17.12
CA GLN A 29 -7.67 -35.02 -15.89
C GLN A 29 -6.41 -35.19 -15.03
N THR A 30 -5.30 -34.58 -15.42
CA THR A 30 -4.02 -34.72 -14.73
C THR A 30 -3.82 -33.58 -13.75
N SER A 31 -3.66 -33.92 -12.46
CA SER A 31 -3.20 -32.97 -11.46
C SER A 31 -1.70 -32.72 -11.66
N VAL A 32 -1.30 -31.45 -11.65
CA VAL A 32 0.10 -31.04 -11.84
C VAL A 32 0.66 -30.61 -10.49
N ASP A 33 1.69 -31.31 -10.02
CA ASP A 33 2.48 -30.83 -8.88
C ASP A 33 3.44 -29.74 -9.35
N LEU A 34 3.25 -28.53 -8.81
CA LEU A 34 4.10 -27.39 -9.13
C LEU A 34 5.51 -27.52 -8.53
N SER A 35 5.68 -28.35 -7.49
CA SER A 35 6.93 -28.57 -6.76
C SER A 35 7.94 -29.42 -7.55
N ASP A 36 7.46 -30.22 -8.50
CA ASP A 36 8.27 -31.15 -9.31
C ASP A 36 8.99 -30.46 -10.50
N ASN A 37 8.94 -29.13 -10.61
CA ASN A 37 9.52 -28.40 -11.75
C ASN A 37 11.03 -28.14 -11.59
N LEU A 38 11.82 -28.71 -12.50
CA LEU A 38 13.29 -28.56 -12.50
C LEU A 38 13.81 -27.15 -12.85
N ASN A 39 13.00 -26.31 -13.52
CA ASN A 39 13.42 -25.01 -14.07
C ASN A 39 12.47 -23.85 -13.70
N SER A 40 11.94 -23.84 -12.48
CA SER A 40 11.13 -22.71 -11.97
C SER A 40 12.00 -21.64 -11.29
N PHE A 41 11.75 -20.36 -11.59
CA PHE A 41 12.44 -19.23 -10.97
C PHE A 41 11.47 -18.37 -10.17
N GLY A 42 11.88 -17.90 -8.99
CA GLY A 42 11.08 -16.98 -8.17
C GLY A 42 9.81 -17.58 -7.58
N VAL A 43 9.72 -18.92 -7.49
CA VAL A 43 8.63 -19.63 -6.84
C VAL A 43 9.04 -20.09 -5.44
N ILE A 44 8.07 -20.16 -4.54
CA ILE A 44 8.23 -20.69 -3.19
C ILE A 44 7.07 -21.62 -2.90
N ALA A 45 7.32 -22.68 -2.12
CA ALA A 45 6.26 -23.58 -1.69
C ALA A 45 5.30 -22.86 -0.74
N GLY A 46 4.00 -23.10 -0.93
CA GLY A 46 2.94 -22.47 -0.15
C GLY A 46 2.63 -21.02 -0.56
N CYS A 47 1.80 -20.37 0.25
CA CYS A 47 1.34 -19.01 0.02
C CYS A 47 1.58 -18.16 1.28
N PRO A 48 2.83 -17.79 1.59
CA PRO A 48 3.09 -16.94 2.74
C PRO A 48 2.41 -15.59 2.55
N VAL A 49 1.89 -15.06 3.66
CA VAL A 49 1.26 -13.74 3.67
C VAL A 49 2.29 -12.70 3.21
N LYS A 50 2.04 -12.10 2.05
CA LYS A 50 2.84 -10.99 1.56
C LYS A 50 2.41 -9.73 2.30
N PHE A 51 3.33 -9.15 3.07
CA PHE A 51 3.14 -7.83 3.67
C PHE A 51 3.70 -6.78 2.71
N ALA A 52 2.82 -5.98 2.11
CA ALA A 52 3.23 -4.80 1.39
C ALA A 52 3.60 -3.71 2.40
N GLY A 53 4.89 -3.46 2.61
CA GLY A 53 5.38 -2.39 3.48
C GLY A 53 5.18 -0.98 2.90
N VAL A 54 4.81 -0.88 1.62
CA VAL A 54 4.55 0.36 0.89
C VAL A 54 3.35 0.13 -0.02
N ILE A 55 2.45 1.11 -0.05
CA ILE A 55 1.37 1.22 -1.03
C ILE A 55 1.59 2.47 -1.86
N SER A 56 1.16 2.47 -3.12
CA SER A 56 1.28 3.62 -4.02
C SER A 56 -0.03 3.80 -4.77
N PHE A 57 -0.42 5.06 -4.94
CA PHE A 57 -1.60 5.46 -5.67
C PHE A 57 -1.13 6.30 -6.86
N GLU A 58 -1.53 5.91 -8.07
CA GLU A 58 -1.24 6.69 -9.27
C GLU A 58 -2.03 8.02 -9.25
N GLU A 59 -1.50 9.03 -9.92
CA GLU A 59 -2.18 10.31 -10.04
C GLU A 59 -3.55 10.14 -10.71
N GLY A 60 -4.60 10.66 -10.08
CA GLY A 60 -5.98 10.50 -10.55
C GLY A 60 -6.61 9.13 -10.26
N ALA A 61 -5.85 8.14 -9.80
CA ALA A 61 -6.42 6.86 -9.38
C ALA A 61 -7.27 7.04 -8.12
N ARG A 62 -8.51 6.56 -8.18
CA ARG A 62 -9.41 6.53 -7.02
C ARG A 62 -9.22 5.20 -6.31
N GLY A 63 -8.74 5.24 -5.07
CA GLY A 63 -8.55 4.03 -4.27
C GLY A 63 -8.17 4.36 -2.84
N TYR A 64 -8.26 3.37 -1.97
CA TYR A 64 -7.79 3.45 -0.59
C TYR A 64 -7.30 2.07 -0.12
N ALA A 65 -6.42 2.07 0.86
CA ALA A 65 -6.07 0.86 1.60
C ALA A 65 -6.73 0.93 2.99
N ARG A 66 -7.23 -0.20 3.48
CA ARG A 66 -7.83 -0.29 4.82
C ARG A 66 -6.91 -1.11 5.71
N TRP A 67 -6.55 -0.53 6.85
CA TRP A 67 -5.85 -1.26 7.91
C TRP A 67 -6.87 -1.67 8.98
N PRO A 68 -7.17 -2.97 9.15
CA PRO A 68 -8.22 -3.42 10.08
C PRO A 68 -7.78 -3.41 11.55
N ASN A 69 -6.47 -3.40 11.81
CA ASN A 69 -5.92 -3.61 13.16
C ASN A 69 -5.54 -2.29 13.87
N ALA A 70 -6.24 -1.20 13.56
CA ALA A 70 -6.04 0.07 14.25
C ALA A 70 -6.77 0.07 15.60
N THR A 71 -6.07 0.42 16.67
CA THR A 71 -6.65 0.54 18.02
C THR A 71 -6.30 1.91 18.59
N ALA A 72 -7.26 2.62 19.15
CA ALA A 72 -7.00 3.75 20.03
C ALA A 72 -6.84 3.24 21.47
N ARG A 73 -5.88 3.79 22.22
CA ARG A 73 -5.75 3.56 23.67
C ARG A 73 -6.00 4.86 24.39
N ASP A 74 -6.83 4.84 25.43
CA ASP A 74 -7.14 6.03 26.24
C ASP A 74 -7.65 7.25 25.43
N ASN A 75 -8.37 6.99 24.32
CA ASN A 75 -8.81 8.00 23.35
C ASN A 75 -7.67 8.76 22.64
N VAL A 76 -6.44 8.26 22.72
CA VAL A 76 -5.28 8.79 22.01
C VAL A 76 -5.09 8.02 20.71
N VAL A 77 -4.95 8.76 19.61
CA VAL A 77 -4.59 8.25 18.29
C VAL A 77 -3.16 8.65 18.00
N GLN A 78 -2.30 7.66 17.79
CA GLN A 78 -0.93 7.86 17.31
C GLN A 78 -0.79 7.31 15.89
N LEU A 79 -0.37 8.16 14.96
CA LEU A 79 -0.07 7.79 13.58
C LEU A 79 1.42 7.94 13.33
N ILE A 80 2.06 6.86 12.88
CA ILE A 80 3.46 6.83 12.47
C ILE A 80 3.52 6.24 11.07
N LEU A 81 3.92 7.04 10.10
CA LEU A 81 3.97 6.62 8.70
C LEU A 81 5.03 7.41 7.92
N LYS A 82 5.38 6.88 6.75
CA LYS A 82 6.33 7.49 5.83
C LYS A 82 5.65 7.78 4.50
N ILE A 83 5.75 9.00 3.99
CA ILE A 83 5.12 9.42 2.73
C ILE A 83 6.12 10.03 1.77
N LYS A 84 5.81 9.94 0.48
CA LYS A 84 6.46 10.65 -0.61
C LYS A 84 5.38 11.02 -1.63
N THR A 85 5.25 12.30 -1.95
CA THR A 85 4.26 12.78 -2.91
C THR A 85 4.68 14.12 -3.53
N ALA A 86 4.21 14.39 -4.74
CA ALA A 86 4.28 15.71 -5.38
C ALA A 86 2.98 16.51 -5.21
N SER A 87 1.87 15.84 -4.86
CA SER A 87 0.57 16.50 -4.72
C SER A 87 0.57 17.44 -3.51
N ALA A 88 0.16 18.69 -3.74
CA ALA A 88 0.03 19.68 -2.69
C ALA A 88 -1.17 19.40 -1.77
N ASN A 89 -2.16 18.62 -2.24
CA ASN A 89 -3.40 18.36 -1.52
C ASN A 89 -3.73 16.86 -1.56
N GLY A 90 -4.20 16.31 -0.45
CA GLY A 90 -4.64 14.91 -0.39
C GLY A 90 -4.83 14.37 1.02
N LEU A 91 -5.72 13.39 1.15
CA LEU A 91 -5.89 12.64 2.39
C LEU A 91 -4.81 11.55 2.49
N ILE A 92 -4.07 11.53 3.60
CA ILE A 92 -3.00 10.55 3.84
C ILE A 92 -3.55 9.40 4.69
N ALA A 93 -4.23 9.71 5.79
CA ALA A 93 -4.81 8.73 6.70
C ALA A 93 -6.11 9.26 7.29
N TYR A 94 -7.05 8.33 7.54
CA TYR A 94 -8.33 8.63 8.16
C TYR A 94 -8.75 7.48 9.08
N ALA A 95 -9.21 7.82 10.27
CA ALA A 95 -9.75 6.89 11.25
C ALA A 95 -11.09 7.43 11.77
N VAL A 96 -12.02 6.52 12.00
CA VAL A 96 -13.36 6.82 12.55
C VAL A 96 -13.76 5.73 13.53
N ASP A 97 -14.30 6.14 14.67
CA ASP A 97 -14.89 5.26 15.68
C ASP A 97 -16.14 5.94 16.27
N GLY A 98 -17.33 5.43 15.93
CA GLY A 98 -18.59 6.09 16.25
C GLY A 98 -18.65 7.53 15.71
N SER A 99 -18.74 8.51 16.62
CA SER A 99 -18.71 9.94 16.29
C SER A 99 -17.30 10.56 16.31
N ALA A 100 -16.29 9.83 16.78
CA ALA A 100 -14.91 10.29 16.82
C ALA A 100 -14.23 10.07 15.47
N SER A 101 -13.40 11.01 15.06
CA SER A 101 -12.56 10.86 13.86
C SER A 101 -11.21 11.56 14.01
N ALA A 102 -10.24 11.03 13.29
CA ALA A 102 -8.92 11.63 13.14
C ALA A 102 -8.49 11.57 11.67
N SER A 103 -7.86 12.64 11.18
CA SER A 103 -7.39 12.73 9.81
C SER A 103 -6.01 13.34 9.73
N LEU A 104 -5.16 12.76 8.89
CA LEU A 104 -3.88 13.34 8.46
C LEU A 104 -3.97 13.65 6.97
N GLN A 105 -3.65 14.88 6.59
CA GLN A 105 -3.80 15.35 5.21
C GLN A 105 -2.73 16.37 4.82
N LEU A 106 -2.52 16.49 3.52
CA LEU A 106 -1.79 17.59 2.89
C LEU A 106 -2.77 18.70 2.50
N VAL A 107 -2.45 19.93 2.90
CA VAL A 107 -3.18 21.16 2.52
C VAL A 107 -2.16 22.20 2.09
N ASP A 108 -2.17 22.55 0.81
CA ASP A 108 -1.22 23.46 0.18
C ASP A 108 0.25 23.12 0.51
N GLY A 109 0.57 21.82 0.49
CA GLY A 109 1.88 21.27 0.78
C GLY A 109 2.24 21.19 2.27
N ASN A 110 1.38 21.64 3.18
CA ASN A 110 1.57 21.53 4.63
C ASN A 110 0.92 20.25 5.16
N ILE A 111 1.51 19.64 6.18
CA ILE A 111 0.88 18.53 6.89
C ILE A 111 -0.10 19.09 7.91
N VAL A 112 -1.35 18.63 7.86
CA VAL A 112 -2.43 19.00 8.78
C VAL A 112 -2.99 17.75 9.43
N PHE A 113 -3.00 17.73 10.76
CA PHE A 113 -3.61 16.69 11.57
C PHE A 113 -4.82 17.25 12.30
N ARG A 114 -5.95 16.55 12.22
CA ARG A 114 -7.19 16.88 12.93
C ARG A 114 -7.63 15.69 13.76
N SER A 115 -8.00 15.94 15.02
CA SER A 115 -8.57 14.93 15.91
C SER A 115 -9.40 15.62 16.99
N GLY A 116 -10.57 15.06 17.33
CA GLY A 116 -11.38 15.57 18.45
C GLY A 116 -11.79 17.05 18.35
N GLY A 117 -11.89 17.60 17.13
CA GLY A 117 -12.19 19.02 16.89
C GLY A 117 -10.98 19.96 17.00
N GLN A 118 -9.79 19.45 17.31
CA GLN A 118 -8.53 20.19 17.28
C GLN A 118 -7.82 20.00 15.94
N GLU A 119 -7.03 21.00 15.56
CA GLU A 119 -6.20 20.99 14.36
C GLU A 119 -4.78 21.45 14.70
N VAL A 120 -3.79 20.75 14.16
CA VAL A 120 -2.37 21.13 14.21
C VAL A 120 -1.82 21.04 12.80
N SER A 121 -1.08 22.07 12.38
CA SER A 121 -0.42 22.11 11.08
C SER A 121 1.07 22.37 11.22
N THR A 122 1.85 21.89 10.25
CA THR A 122 3.26 22.29 10.12
C THR A 122 3.41 23.76 9.76
N SER A 123 4.64 24.29 9.86
CA SER A 123 4.95 25.67 9.44
C SER A 123 4.49 25.93 8.00
N PRO A 124 3.85 27.09 7.71
CA PRO A 124 3.45 27.47 6.36
C PRO A 124 4.62 27.61 5.37
N THR A 125 5.83 27.84 5.90
CA THR A 125 7.06 28.06 5.10
C THR A 125 7.72 26.76 4.64
N THR A 126 7.40 25.64 5.29
CA THR A 126 7.98 24.34 4.97
C THR A 126 6.95 23.48 4.26
N LYS A 127 7.26 23.03 3.05
CA LYS A 127 6.39 22.19 2.23
C LYS A 127 6.92 20.77 2.20
N TYR A 128 6.00 19.79 2.17
CA TYR A 128 6.29 18.36 2.26
C TYR A 128 5.88 17.57 1.01
N ASN A 129 5.46 18.27 -0.05
CA ASN A 129 5.15 17.70 -1.35
C ASN A 129 6.30 17.85 -2.36
N ASP A 130 7.55 17.71 -1.88
CA ASP A 130 8.80 17.88 -2.63
C ASP A 130 9.29 16.59 -3.32
N SER A 131 8.44 15.56 -3.39
CA SER A 131 8.79 14.22 -3.88
C SER A 131 9.93 13.53 -3.11
N GLN A 132 10.24 13.99 -1.91
CA GLN A 132 11.14 13.29 -0.97
C GLN A 132 10.35 12.51 0.06
N TRP A 133 11.06 11.61 0.73
CA TRP A 133 10.49 10.79 1.80
C TRP A 133 10.46 11.56 3.12
N HIS A 134 9.27 11.67 3.72
CA HIS A 134 9.05 12.30 5.02
C HIS A 134 8.50 11.28 6.02
N VAL A 135 9.05 11.27 7.24
CA VAL A 135 8.49 10.51 8.36
C VAL A 135 7.58 11.44 9.15
N ILE A 136 6.33 11.01 9.36
CA ILE A 136 5.33 11.77 10.09
C ILE A 136 4.97 11.01 11.35
N VAL A 137 5.01 11.73 12.47
CA VAL A 137 4.48 11.28 13.76
C VAL A 137 3.41 12.29 14.16
N ALA A 138 2.17 11.85 14.27
CA ALA A 138 1.05 12.67 14.73
C ALA A 138 0.40 12.00 15.94
N THR A 139 0.10 12.78 16.98
CA THR A 139 -0.59 12.33 18.19
C THR A 139 -1.68 13.34 18.53
N SER A 140 -2.84 12.83 18.93
CA SER A 140 -3.92 13.63 19.53
C SER A 140 -3.71 13.85 21.01
#